data_AF-A0A971QG70-F1
#
_entry.id   AF-A0A971QG70-F1
#
_cell.length_a   1.000
_cell.length_b   1.000
_cell.length_c   1.000
_cell.angle_alpha   90.00
_cell.angle_beta   90.00
_cell.angle_gamma   90.00
#
_symmetry.space_group_name_H-M   'P 1'
#
loop_
_entity.id
_entity.type
_entity.pdbx_description
1 polymer ?
#
loop_
_entity_poly.entity_id
_entity_poly.type
_entity_poly.pdbx_seq_one_letter_code
_entity_poly.pdbx_strand_id
1 'polypeptide(L)'
;MRGFAIPETAESKAPKAWVLHREHGDEKQVGTHNMAVQRDLYTLFSQDGAPDYRIEQEFSRLEGVVSDLRFWPDLCDDFIDFGSLSIRKLLSLFLATLFLRNPARKGSMIEFRQELLELLDQAPRDRHGIPAVESIVLGDREVPFDKDGWRAMKALSEDELHQQFIHSIRPQVGALAQGLMKKRWSMLFVDEPLFVTSTDPVFVIDPDLQPSQLLGKGAKVICPISSRRMLCLDDLDEPGDQYYPLDDTKAVGLYTYFTWVNTTGFMISPRPMPIVLQEMLEFMDDEKCRYEQDNPGNEEAEYPSSRGNGHFGIRLKCSATAYGKSHVTSGPLVLPAQEKQKIGRNASCPCGSGEKYKRCCGR
;
A
#
# COMPACT_ATOMS: atom_id res chain seq x y z
N MET A 1 2.96 16.62 0.81
CA MET A 1 1.91 16.78 1.85
C MET A 1 1.31 18.18 1.96
N ARG A 2 1.96 19.27 1.51
CA ARG A 2 1.38 20.62 1.60
C ARG A 2 0.02 20.79 0.89
N GLY A 3 -0.22 20.05 -0.20
CA GLY A 3 -1.52 20.02 -0.90
C GLY A 3 -2.71 19.50 -0.09
N PHE A 4 -2.48 18.96 1.11
CA PHE A 4 -3.50 18.51 2.06
C PHE A 4 -3.50 19.34 3.34
N ALA A 5 -2.87 20.51 3.34
CA ALA A 5 -2.89 21.39 4.49
C ALA A 5 -4.29 21.95 4.75
N ILE A 6 -4.59 22.16 6.03
CA ILE A 6 -5.72 22.93 6.53
C ILE A 6 -5.67 24.31 5.86
N PRO A 7 -6.74 24.74 5.14
CA PRO A 7 -6.74 25.97 4.34
C PRO A 7 -6.22 27.20 5.09
N GLU A 8 -6.60 27.35 6.36
CA GLU A 8 -6.22 28.45 7.24
C GLU A 8 -4.71 28.50 7.54
N THR A 9 -4.00 27.38 7.36
CA THR A 9 -2.56 27.26 7.62
C THR A 9 -1.73 27.01 6.36
N ALA A 10 -2.36 26.81 5.20
CA ALA A 10 -1.71 26.38 3.96
C ALA A 10 -0.61 27.33 3.47
N GLU A 11 -0.81 28.64 3.67
CA GLU A 11 0.14 29.71 3.33
C GLU A 11 1.08 30.11 4.48
N SER A 12 0.92 29.49 5.65
CA SER A 12 1.80 29.76 6.78
C SER A 12 3.17 29.09 6.60
N LYS A 13 4.16 29.54 7.38
CA LYS A 13 5.49 28.87 7.46
C LYS A 13 5.43 27.46 8.06
N ALA A 14 4.33 27.10 8.70
CA ALA A 14 4.14 25.80 9.36
C ALA A 14 2.75 25.24 9.04
N PRO A 15 2.49 24.85 7.78
CA PRO A 15 1.19 24.32 7.37
C PRO A 15 0.91 23.03 8.12
N LYS A 16 -0.33 22.89 8.59
CA LYS A 16 -0.81 21.74 9.36
C LYS A 16 -1.83 20.96 8.57
N ALA A 17 -1.97 19.67 8.87
CA ALA A 17 -3.06 18.83 8.39
C ALA A 17 -3.61 17.99 9.55
N TRP A 18 -4.86 17.57 9.44
CA TRP A 18 -5.46 16.62 10.37
C TRP A 18 -4.96 15.22 10.05
N VAL A 19 -4.70 14.43 11.10
CA VAL A 19 -4.39 13.00 10.97
C VAL A 19 -5.25 12.16 11.88
N LEU A 20 -5.59 10.97 11.39
CA LEU A 20 -6.27 9.93 12.14
C LEU A 20 -5.50 8.62 11.98
N HIS A 21 -5.10 8.01 13.09
CA HIS A 21 -4.43 6.71 13.06
C HIS A 21 -5.45 5.57 12.89
N ARG A 22 -5.17 4.60 12.01
CA ARG A 22 -6.05 3.45 11.73
C ARG A 22 -6.49 2.68 12.98
N GLU A 23 -5.55 2.33 13.84
CA GLU A 23 -5.82 1.52 15.04
C GLU A 23 -6.18 2.32 16.31
N HIS A 24 -5.61 3.52 16.50
CA HIS A 24 -5.72 4.23 17.77
C HIS A 24 -6.89 5.24 17.81
N GLY A 25 -7.41 5.66 16.66
CA GLY A 25 -8.60 6.52 16.58
C GLY A 25 -8.41 7.98 17.04
N ASP A 26 -7.26 8.35 17.60
CA ASP A 26 -7.01 9.72 18.05
C ASP A 26 -6.69 10.64 16.87
N GLU A 27 -7.54 11.67 16.67
CA GLU A 27 -7.25 12.73 15.72
C GLU A 27 -6.30 13.80 16.30
N LYS A 28 -5.45 14.36 15.45
CA LYS A 28 -4.58 15.49 15.83
C LYS A 28 -4.18 16.32 14.62
N GLN A 29 -3.84 17.59 14.86
CA GLN A 29 -3.19 18.41 13.85
C GLN A 29 -1.67 18.28 13.95
N VAL A 30 -1.03 18.02 12.82
CA VAL A 30 0.43 17.87 12.73
C VAL A 30 0.99 18.70 11.59
N GLY A 31 2.25 19.14 11.72
CA GLY A 31 2.92 19.91 10.68
C GLY A 31 3.26 19.04 9.47
N THR A 32 2.96 19.54 8.27
CA THR A 32 3.08 18.82 6.99
C THR A 32 4.48 18.34 6.61
N HIS A 33 5.52 18.83 7.29
CA HIS A 33 6.92 18.53 6.99
C HIS A 33 7.42 17.18 7.56
N ASN A 34 6.71 16.55 8.50
CA ASN A 34 7.16 15.33 9.18
C ASN A 34 6.11 14.20 9.25
N MET A 35 5.00 14.31 8.53
CA MET A 35 3.83 13.43 8.75
C MET A 35 4.00 11.99 8.23
N ALA A 36 4.97 11.74 7.37
CA ALA A 36 5.22 10.44 6.74
C ALA A 36 6.71 10.08 6.69
N VAL A 37 7.52 10.65 7.60
CA VAL A 37 8.98 10.45 7.60
C VAL A 37 9.33 9.30 8.53
N GLN A 38 9.71 8.16 7.96
CA GLN A 38 10.42 7.10 8.67
C GLN A 38 11.90 7.15 8.29
N ARG A 39 12.76 7.43 9.28
CA ARG A 39 14.21 7.46 9.06
C ARG A 39 14.76 6.05 9.03
N ASP A 40 15.82 5.89 8.24
CA ASP A 40 16.62 4.67 8.13
C ASP A 40 15.87 3.43 7.65
N LEU A 41 14.73 3.63 6.97
CA LEU A 41 13.96 2.53 6.39
C LEU A 41 14.65 1.91 5.17
N TYR A 42 15.57 2.63 4.50
CA TYR A 42 16.30 2.12 3.33
C TYR A 42 17.82 2.19 3.52
N THR A 43 18.27 2.43 4.75
CA THR A 43 19.70 2.44 5.09
C THR A 43 20.19 1.00 5.19
N LEU A 44 21.12 0.64 4.31
CA LEU A 44 21.84 -0.63 4.42
C LEU A 44 23.04 -0.45 5.35
N PHE A 45 23.54 -1.53 5.94
CA PHE A 45 24.79 -1.52 6.71
C PHE A 45 25.81 -2.41 6.01
N SER A 46 27.02 -1.88 5.82
CA SER A 46 28.16 -2.65 5.30
C SER A 46 28.60 -3.72 6.30
N GLN A 47 29.47 -4.64 5.86
CA GLN A 47 30.04 -5.69 6.73
C GLN A 47 30.80 -5.11 7.93
N ASP A 48 31.34 -3.89 7.81
CA ASP A 48 32.03 -3.17 8.88
C ASP A 48 31.07 -2.36 9.78
N GLY A 49 29.76 -2.48 9.58
CA GLY A 49 28.72 -1.77 10.33
C GLY A 49 28.54 -0.30 9.92
N ALA A 50 29.28 0.19 8.91
CA ALA A 50 29.10 1.55 8.40
C ALA A 50 27.82 1.64 7.56
N PRO A 51 27.00 2.69 7.72
CA PRO A 51 25.77 2.85 6.96
C PRO A 51 26.04 3.19 5.49
N ASP A 52 25.27 2.58 4.60
CA ASP A 52 25.23 2.81 3.16
C ASP A 52 23.91 3.49 2.79
N TYR A 53 24.02 4.77 2.46
CA TYR A 53 22.90 5.65 2.13
C TYR A 53 22.59 5.74 0.64
N ARG A 54 23.21 4.91 -0.23
CA ARG A 54 23.05 5.07 -1.69
C ARG A 54 21.60 5.02 -2.15
N ILE A 55 20.81 4.09 -1.61
CA ILE A 55 19.40 3.90 -2.00
C ILE A 55 18.53 5.05 -1.46
N GLU A 56 18.75 5.45 -0.21
CA GLU A 56 18.09 6.63 0.39
C GLU A 56 18.37 7.90 -0.45
N GLN A 57 19.62 8.08 -0.90
CA GLN A 57 20.01 9.20 -1.76
C GLN A 57 19.38 9.12 -3.15
N GLU A 58 19.28 7.94 -3.75
CA GLU A 58 18.57 7.75 -5.04
C GLU A 58 17.10 8.16 -4.91
N PHE A 59 16.41 7.75 -3.85
CA PHE A 59 15.01 8.13 -3.61
C PHE A 59 14.85 9.62 -3.31
N SER A 60 15.73 10.19 -2.49
CA SER A 60 15.73 11.62 -2.19
C SER A 60 15.96 12.46 -3.44
N ARG A 61 16.81 12.00 -4.37
CA ARG A 61 17.00 12.66 -5.68
C ARG A 61 15.74 12.63 -6.54
N LEU A 62 15.04 11.48 -6.60
CA LEU A 62 13.79 11.37 -7.36
C LEU A 62 12.72 12.32 -6.79
N GLU A 63 12.57 12.36 -5.47
CA GLU A 63 11.66 13.29 -4.79
C GLU A 63 12.05 14.75 -5.03
N GLY A 64 13.35 15.05 -4.99
CA GLY A 64 13.89 16.37 -5.30
C GLY A 64 13.53 16.79 -6.72
N VAL A 65 13.73 15.93 -7.71
CA VAL A 65 13.33 16.22 -9.11
C VAL A 65 11.83 16.49 -9.21
N VAL A 66 10.99 15.67 -8.58
CA VAL A 66 9.53 15.85 -8.61
C VAL A 66 9.10 17.15 -7.90
N SER A 67 9.79 17.52 -6.81
CA SER A 67 9.48 18.72 -6.01
C SER A 67 10.03 20.02 -6.60
N ASP A 68 11.22 19.97 -7.21
CA ASP A 68 11.93 21.13 -7.78
C ASP A 68 11.39 21.54 -9.14
N LEU A 69 10.79 20.60 -9.87
CA LEU A 69 10.03 20.93 -11.06
C LEU A 69 8.77 21.71 -10.60
N ARG A 70 8.57 22.92 -11.13
CA ARG A 70 7.32 23.72 -10.96
C ARG A 70 6.04 22.92 -11.24
N PHE A 71 6.21 21.79 -11.90
CA PHE A 71 5.27 20.72 -12.10
C PHE A 71 4.45 20.30 -10.88
N TRP A 72 5.00 20.16 -9.66
CA TRP A 72 4.19 19.64 -8.54
C TRP A 72 3.08 20.61 -8.09
N PRO A 73 3.34 21.92 -7.90
CA PRO A 73 2.28 22.92 -7.76
C PRO A 73 1.27 22.88 -8.91
N ASP A 74 1.73 22.82 -10.16
CA ASP A 74 0.85 22.77 -11.34
C ASP A 74 -0.01 21.49 -11.32
N LEU A 75 0.50 20.36 -10.84
CA LEU A 75 -0.26 19.11 -10.73
C LEU A 75 -1.32 19.17 -9.62
N CYS A 76 -1.08 19.98 -8.58
CA CYS A 76 -2.03 20.18 -7.49
C CYS A 76 -3.21 21.07 -7.87
N ASP A 77 -3.00 22.07 -8.72
CA ASP A 77 -3.94 23.18 -8.92
C ASP A 77 -4.27 23.51 -10.38
N ASP A 78 -3.51 23.03 -11.37
CA ASP A 78 -3.65 23.36 -12.80
C ASP A 78 -4.01 22.14 -13.69
N PHE A 79 -4.25 22.40 -14.98
CA PHE A 79 -4.60 21.43 -16.02
C PHE A 79 -3.40 21.11 -16.90
N ILE A 80 -2.60 20.14 -16.45
CA ILE A 80 -1.41 19.66 -17.15
C ILE A 80 -1.79 18.69 -18.27
N ASP A 81 -1.13 18.83 -19.42
CA ASP A 81 -1.20 17.85 -20.49
C ASP A 81 -0.45 16.55 -20.14
N PHE A 82 -1.23 15.49 -19.81
CA PHE A 82 -0.70 14.15 -19.58
C PHE A 82 -0.27 13.43 -20.86
N GLY A 83 -0.53 13.98 -22.05
CA GLY A 83 0.02 13.48 -23.32
C GLY A 83 1.56 13.59 -23.40
N SER A 84 2.17 14.41 -22.55
CA SER A 84 3.63 14.54 -22.48
C SER A 84 4.31 13.26 -21.96
N LEU A 85 5.06 12.61 -22.84
CA LEU A 85 5.79 11.37 -22.52
C LEU A 85 6.78 11.55 -21.37
N SER A 86 7.41 12.73 -21.26
CA SER A 86 8.36 13.02 -20.18
C SER A 86 7.68 13.09 -18.81
N ILE A 87 6.51 13.73 -18.75
CA ILE A 87 5.70 13.85 -17.52
C ILE A 87 5.22 12.46 -17.10
N ARG A 88 4.65 11.67 -18.04
CA ARG A 88 4.21 10.30 -17.76
C ARG A 88 5.34 9.41 -17.26
N LYS A 89 6.53 9.47 -17.87
CA LYS A 89 7.69 8.70 -17.41
C LYS A 89 8.10 9.06 -15.99
N LEU A 90 8.19 10.36 -15.68
CA LEU A 90 8.58 10.84 -14.36
C LEU A 90 7.54 10.45 -13.30
N LEU A 91 6.25 10.73 -13.54
CA LEU A 91 5.18 10.36 -12.62
C LEU A 91 5.05 8.85 -12.45
N SER A 92 5.16 8.06 -13.52
CA SER A 92 5.13 6.59 -13.42
C SER A 92 6.25 6.07 -12.54
N LEU A 93 7.46 6.61 -12.70
CA LEU A 93 8.62 6.25 -11.89
C LEU A 93 8.41 6.64 -10.42
N PHE A 94 7.86 7.83 -10.18
CA PHE A 94 7.56 8.33 -8.85
C PHE A 94 6.48 7.49 -8.16
N LEU A 95 5.35 7.23 -8.80
CA LEU A 95 4.26 6.40 -8.26
C LEU A 95 4.71 4.96 -7.97
N ALA A 96 5.46 4.36 -8.90
CA ALA A 96 6.02 3.02 -8.70
C ALA A 96 6.97 2.98 -7.48
N THR A 97 7.76 4.03 -7.31
CA THR A 97 8.64 4.17 -6.15
C THR A 97 7.83 4.33 -4.87
N LEU A 98 6.83 5.23 -4.83
CA LEU A 98 5.96 5.42 -3.66
C LEU A 98 5.25 4.13 -3.25
N PHE A 99 4.75 3.37 -4.23
CA PHE A 99 4.04 2.12 -4.00
C PHE A 99 4.94 1.02 -3.41
N LEU A 100 6.18 0.88 -3.90
CA LEU A 100 7.14 -0.13 -3.44
C LEU A 100 7.84 0.27 -2.13
N ARG A 101 8.02 1.57 -1.90
CA ARG A 101 8.71 2.15 -0.74
C ARG A 101 7.77 2.33 0.47
N ASN A 102 6.81 1.42 0.60
CA ASN A 102 5.82 1.43 1.66
C ASN A 102 6.22 0.42 2.75
N PRO A 103 6.32 0.82 4.03
CA PRO A 103 6.61 -0.09 5.15
C PRO A 103 5.71 -1.34 5.20
N ALA A 104 4.44 -1.20 4.84
CA ALA A 104 3.49 -2.30 4.76
C ALA A 104 3.95 -3.40 3.78
N ARG A 105 4.67 -3.04 2.71
CA ARG A 105 5.21 -4.02 1.75
C ARG A 105 6.31 -4.88 2.36
N LYS A 106 7.12 -4.30 3.25
CA LYS A 106 8.08 -5.09 4.04
C LYS A 106 7.35 -6.07 4.95
N GLY A 107 6.26 -5.62 5.60
CA GLY A 107 5.37 -6.47 6.40
C GLY A 107 4.81 -7.63 5.59
N SER A 108 4.14 -7.35 4.47
CA SER A 108 3.57 -8.37 3.59
C SER A 108 4.61 -9.34 3.04
N MET A 109 5.84 -8.87 2.76
CA MET A 109 6.93 -9.75 2.32
C MET A 109 7.34 -10.73 3.43
N ILE A 110 7.41 -10.25 4.68
CA ILE A 110 7.73 -11.08 5.85
C ILE A 110 6.60 -12.10 6.11
N GLU A 111 5.34 -11.65 6.07
CA GLU A 111 4.16 -12.49 6.24
C GLU A 111 4.10 -13.58 5.15
N PHE A 112 4.24 -13.21 3.88
CA PHE A 112 4.28 -14.15 2.76
C PHE A 112 5.39 -15.20 2.92
N ARG A 113 6.59 -14.79 3.38
CA ARG A 113 7.68 -15.73 3.69
C ARG A 113 7.29 -16.68 4.81
N GLN A 114 6.68 -16.19 5.89
CA GLN A 114 6.25 -17.01 7.01
C GLN A 114 5.20 -18.04 6.56
N GLU A 115 4.17 -17.62 5.83
CA GLU A 115 3.15 -18.49 5.28
C GLU A 115 3.75 -19.58 4.36
N LEU A 116 4.68 -19.20 3.48
CA LEU A 116 5.36 -20.14 2.60
C LEU A 116 6.21 -21.15 3.40
N LEU A 117 6.94 -20.70 4.42
CA LEU A 117 7.74 -21.59 5.27
C LEU A 117 6.87 -22.55 6.07
N GLU A 118 5.74 -22.08 6.62
CA GLU A 118 4.77 -22.92 7.33
C GLU A 118 4.18 -23.99 6.41
N LEU A 119 3.81 -23.61 5.18
CA LEU A 119 3.29 -24.54 4.18
C LEU A 119 4.34 -25.60 3.81
N LEU A 120 5.59 -25.17 3.58
CA LEU A 120 6.70 -26.08 3.26
C LEU A 120 7.08 -26.98 4.44
N ASP A 121 6.97 -26.50 5.68
CA ASP A 121 7.29 -27.30 6.86
C ASP A 121 6.25 -28.40 7.14
N GLN A 122 5.02 -28.24 6.64
CA GLN A 122 3.95 -29.25 6.63
C GLN A 122 4.07 -30.29 5.51
N ALA A 123 4.89 -30.03 4.49
CA ALA A 123 5.05 -30.95 3.38
C ALA A 123 5.78 -32.26 3.80
N PRO A 124 5.52 -33.39 3.11
CA PRO A 124 6.28 -34.61 3.33
C PRO A 124 7.78 -34.35 3.19
N ARG A 125 8.59 -34.97 4.04
CA ARG A 125 10.06 -34.77 4.04
C ARG A 125 10.77 -35.96 3.41
N ASP A 126 11.85 -35.69 2.70
CA ASP A 126 12.78 -36.72 2.28
C ASP A 126 13.63 -37.23 3.46
N ARG A 127 14.47 -38.23 3.21
CA ARG A 127 15.39 -38.84 4.20
C ARG A 127 16.39 -37.85 4.82
N HIS A 128 16.54 -36.65 4.26
CA HIS A 128 17.43 -35.60 4.73
C HIS A 128 16.65 -34.46 5.42
N GLY A 129 15.34 -34.62 5.65
CA GLY A 129 14.48 -33.63 6.30
C GLY A 129 14.08 -32.46 5.40
N ILE A 130 14.35 -32.54 4.09
CA ILE A 130 14.01 -31.50 3.10
C ILE A 130 12.57 -31.74 2.62
N PRO A 131 11.74 -30.70 2.43
CA PRO A 131 10.43 -30.84 1.78
C PRO A 131 10.55 -31.58 0.44
N ALA A 132 9.79 -32.66 0.29
CA ALA A 132 9.69 -33.49 -0.91
C ALA A 132 8.74 -32.86 -1.95
N VAL A 133 8.99 -31.58 -2.23
CA VAL A 133 8.25 -30.74 -3.18
C VAL A 133 9.02 -30.71 -4.50
N GLU A 134 8.32 -30.91 -5.61
CA GLU A 134 8.89 -30.83 -6.95
C GLU A 134 8.81 -29.40 -7.50
N SER A 135 7.66 -28.76 -7.28
CA SER A 135 7.40 -27.40 -7.76
C SER A 135 6.40 -26.67 -6.85
N ILE A 136 6.49 -25.35 -6.90
CA ILE A 136 5.56 -24.42 -6.26
C ILE A 136 4.73 -23.77 -7.37
N VAL A 137 3.41 -23.82 -7.22
CA VAL A 137 2.47 -23.15 -8.14
C VAL A 137 2.06 -21.81 -7.53
N LEU A 138 2.35 -20.74 -8.26
CA LEU A 138 2.06 -19.34 -7.90
C LEU A 138 1.17 -18.74 -9.00
N GLY A 139 -0.15 -18.80 -8.79
CA GLY A 139 -1.12 -18.48 -9.84
C GLY A 139 -0.95 -19.39 -11.05
N ASP A 140 -0.74 -18.80 -12.24
CA ASP A 140 -0.54 -19.55 -13.50
C ASP A 140 0.91 -20.00 -13.73
N ARG A 141 1.82 -19.71 -12.79
CA ARG A 141 3.24 -20.03 -12.92
C ARG A 141 3.60 -21.22 -12.04
N GLU A 142 4.27 -22.19 -12.63
CA GLU A 142 4.89 -23.30 -11.91
C GLU A 142 6.39 -23.08 -11.86
N VAL A 143 6.94 -22.99 -10.65
CA VAL A 143 8.36 -22.75 -10.41
C VAL A 143 8.97 -24.00 -9.78
N PRO A 144 10.09 -24.54 -10.31
CA PRO A 144 10.79 -25.66 -9.69
C PRO A 144 11.17 -25.35 -8.24
N PHE A 145 11.00 -26.33 -7.35
CA PHE A 145 11.38 -26.14 -5.95
C PHE A 145 12.90 -26.11 -5.80
N ASP A 146 13.42 -24.95 -5.41
CA ASP A 146 14.83 -24.75 -5.11
C ASP A 146 15.13 -25.11 -3.65
N LYS A 147 15.77 -26.27 -3.45
CA LYS A 147 16.14 -26.79 -2.12
C LYS A 147 17.16 -25.90 -1.42
N ASP A 148 18.11 -25.34 -2.17
CA ASP A 148 19.16 -24.49 -1.60
C ASP A 148 18.59 -23.11 -1.27
N GLY A 149 17.74 -22.58 -2.16
CA GLY A 149 16.95 -21.38 -1.91
C GLY A 149 16.04 -21.49 -0.68
N TRP A 150 15.36 -22.62 -0.47
CA TRP A 150 14.56 -22.85 0.75
C TRP A 150 15.41 -22.83 2.02
N ARG A 151 16.56 -23.51 2.03
CA ARG A 151 17.48 -23.51 3.18
C ARG A 151 18.00 -22.12 3.48
N ALA A 152 18.43 -21.40 2.45
CA ALA A 152 18.87 -20.02 2.57
C ALA A 152 17.74 -19.16 3.15
N MET A 153 16.52 -19.25 2.60
CA MET A 153 15.35 -18.52 3.07
C MET A 153 15.03 -18.79 4.55
N LYS A 154 15.16 -20.03 5.02
CA LYS A 154 14.93 -20.40 6.43
C LYS A 154 16.00 -19.83 7.38
N ALA A 155 17.23 -19.68 6.89
CA ALA A 155 18.36 -19.21 7.69
C ALA A 155 18.50 -17.68 7.76
N LEU A 156 17.76 -16.91 6.95
CA LEU A 156 17.87 -15.45 6.92
C LEU A 156 17.53 -14.80 8.27
N SER A 157 18.46 -13.97 8.73
CA SER A 157 18.29 -13.02 9.83
C SER A 157 17.37 -11.85 9.45
N GLU A 158 16.94 -11.07 10.44
CA GLU A 158 16.12 -9.86 10.20
C GLU A 158 16.85 -8.83 9.33
N ASP A 159 18.16 -8.68 9.51
CA ASP A 159 18.99 -7.77 8.72
C ASP A 159 19.07 -8.23 7.26
N GLU A 160 19.30 -9.51 7.00
CA GLU A 160 19.34 -10.04 5.64
C GLU A 160 17.98 -9.93 4.93
N LEU A 161 16.86 -10.13 5.65
CA LEU A 161 15.52 -9.87 5.11
C LEU A 161 15.33 -8.41 4.76
N HIS A 162 15.85 -7.52 5.60
CA HIS A 162 15.79 -6.09 5.33
C HIS A 162 16.57 -5.73 4.06
N GLN A 163 17.77 -6.28 3.89
CA GLN A 163 18.57 -6.11 2.68
C GLN A 163 17.86 -6.68 1.44
N GLN A 164 17.24 -7.86 1.55
CA GLN A 164 16.46 -8.45 0.45
C GLN A 164 15.29 -7.57 0.04
N PHE A 165 14.53 -7.04 1.00
CA PHE A 165 13.45 -6.08 0.73
C PHE A 165 13.97 -4.89 -0.08
N ILE A 166 15.03 -4.24 0.40
CA ILE A 166 15.63 -3.07 -0.24
C ILE A 166 16.12 -3.40 -1.66
N HIS A 167 16.83 -4.52 -1.83
CA HIS A 167 17.34 -4.96 -3.13
C HIS A 167 16.21 -5.36 -4.10
N SER A 168 15.05 -5.75 -3.60
CA SER A 168 13.89 -6.10 -4.44
C SER A 168 13.22 -4.88 -5.09
N ILE A 169 13.36 -3.68 -4.51
CA ILE A 169 12.65 -2.47 -4.97
C ILE A 169 13.12 -2.08 -6.37
N ARG A 170 14.44 -1.90 -6.56
CA ARG A 170 15.01 -1.31 -7.79
C ARG A 170 14.64 -2.08 -9.08
N PRO A 171 14.75 -3.42 -9.15
CA PRO A 171 14.33 -4.17 -10.34
C PRO A 171 12.83 -4.02 -10.64
N GLN A 172 12.00 -3.89 -9.61
CA GLN A 172 10.54 -3.82 -9.77
C GLN A 172 10.07 -2.42 -10.20
N VAL A 173 10.71 -1.35 -9.72
CA VAL A 173 10.33 0.04 -10.03
C VAL A 173 10.23 0.26 -11.55
N GLY A 174 11.21 -0.20 -12.32
CA GLY A 174 11.22 -0.01 -13.78
C GLY A 174 10.07 -0.74 -14.49
N ALA A 175 9.83 -2.00 -14.13
CA ALA A 175 8.75 -2.79 -14.70
C ALA A 175 7.37 -2.23 -14.34
N LEU A 176 7.19 -1.82 -13.08
CA LEU A 176 5.95 -1.18 -12.63
C LEU A 176 5.72 0.15 -13.33
N ALA A 177 6.72 1.02 -13.41
CA ALA A 177 6.61 2.30 -14.10
C ALA A 177 6.22 2.11 -15.58
N GLN A 178 6.84 1.15 -16.27
CA GLN A 178 6.47 0.82 -17.65
C GLN A 178 5.03 0.31 -17.77
N GLY A 179 4.55 -0.44 -16.78
CA GLY A 179 3.16 -0.87 -16.70
C GLY A 179 2.19 0.29 -16.49
N LEU A 180 2.48 1.19 -15.56
CA LEU A 180 1.67 2.38 -15.28
C LEU A 180 1.56 3.29 -16.51
N MET A 181 2.61 3.37 -17.33
CA MET A 181 2.57 4.12 -18.59
C MET A 181 1.57 3.56 -19.62
N LYS A 182 1.23 2.27 -19.54
CA LYS A 182 0.29 1.60 -20.45
C LYS A 182 -1.17 1.77 -20.03
N LYS A 183 -1.41 2.12 -18.76
CA LYS A 183 -2.74 2.44 -18.27
C LYS A 183 -3.25 3.72 -18.94
N ARG A 184 -4.56 3.88 -18.98
CA ARG A 184 -5.20 5.16 -19.25
C ARG A 184 -4.98 6.07 -18.04
N TRP A 185 -4.63 7.33 -18.28
CA TRP A 185 -4.42 8.34 -17.23
C TRP A 185 -5.60 9.29 -17.21
N SER A 186 -6.07 9.63 -16.02
CA SER A 186 -7.10 10.65 -15.82
C SER A 186 -6.92 11.35 -14.48
N MET A 187 -7.38 12.58 -14.38
CA MET A 187 -7.39 13.35 -13.14
C MET A 187 -8.83 13.62 -12.72
N LEU A 188 -9.22 13.16 -11.54
CA LEU A 188 -10.46 13.59 -10.92
C LEU A 188 -10.20 14.88 -10.16
N PHE A 189 -11.13 15.82 -10.25
CA PHE A 189 -10.98 17.09 -9.55
C PHE A 189 -12.26 17.62 -8.94
N VAL A 190 -12.08 18.42 -7.89
CA VAL A 190 -13.12 19.13 -7.16
C VAL A 190 -12.65 20.56 -6.92
N ASP A 191 -13.59 21.50 -6.80
CA ASP A 191 -13.27 22.91 -6.50
C ASP A 191 -12.93 23.12 -5.02
N GLU A 192 -13.56 22.34 -4.14
CA GLU A 192 -13.35 22.39 -2.69
C GLU A 192 -12.31 21.36 -2.21
N PRO A 193 -11.59 21.60 -1.10
CA PRO A 193 -10.52 20.71 -0.62
C PRO A 193 -11.10 19.47 0.09
N LEU A 194 -11.72 18.58 -0.68
CA LEU A 194 -12.49 17.45 -0.16
C LEU A 194 -11.68 16.15 -0.04
N PHE A 195 -10.73 15.91 -0.95
CA PHE A 195 -9.97 14.66 -0.94
C PHE A 195 -9.01 14.56 0.24
N VAL A 196 -8.85 13.32 0.71
CA VAL A 196 -7.87 12.93 1.73
C VAL A 196 -6.74 12.13 1.09
N THR A 197 -5.63 12.02 1.80
CA THR A 197 -4.53 11.11 1.47
C THR A 197 -4.16 10.26 2.67
N SER A 198 -3.08 9.50 2.57
CA SER A 198 -2.60 8.65 3.64
C SER A 198 -1.08 8.57 3.65
N THR A 199 -0.54 7.82 4.61
CA THR A 199 0.87 7.39 4.58
C THR A 199 1.19 6.45 3.44
N ASP A 200 0.16 5.88 2.81
CA ASP A 200 0.21 4.92 1.71
C ASP A 200 -0.55 5.49 0.50
N PRO A 201 -0.05 6.60 -0.09
CA PRO A 201 -0.85 7.44 -0.99
C PRO A 201 -1.17 6.76 -2.32
N VAL A 202 -0.49 5.67 -2.68
CA VAL A 202 -0.76 4.90 -3.91
C VAL A 202 -1.41 3.58 -3.52
N PHE A 203 -2.66 3.39 -3.91
CA PHE A 203 -3.41 2.17 -3.67
C PHE A 203 -4.12 1.69 -4.93
N VAL A 204 -4.64 0.46 -4.87
CA VAL A 204 -5.26 -0.21 -6.01
C VAL A 204 -6.68 -0.61 -5.64
N ILE A 205 -7.61 -0.29 -6.52
CA ILE A 205 -8.98 -0.77 -6.48
C ILE A 205 -9.08 -1.86 -7.55
N ASP A 206 -9.30 -3.10 -7.11
CA ASP A 206 -9.51 -4.24 -7.98
C ASP A 206 -10.98 -4.64 -7.91
N PRO A 207 -11.71 -4.70 -9.04
CA PRO A 207 -13.13 -5.05 -9.06
C PRO A 207 -13.41 -6.47 -8.56
N ASP A 208 -12.46 -7.40 -8.69
CA ASP A 208 -12.62 -8.80 -8.28
C ASP A 208 -12.14 -9.04 -6.84
N LEU A 209 -11.75 -7.97 -6.12
CA LEU A 209 -11.20 -8.00 -4.75
C LEU A 209 -10.03 -8.97 -4.58
N GLN A 210 -9.37 -9.36 -5.68
CA GLN A 210 -8.19 -10.20 -5.63
C GLN A 210 -7.00 -9.36 -5.13
N PRO A 211 -6.09 -9.94 -4.34
CA PRO A 211 -4.85 -9.26 -3.96
C PRO A 211 -4.12 -8.81 -5.23
N SER A 212 -4.14 -7.50 -5.44
CA SER A 212 -4.02 -6.91 -6.76
C SER A 212 -2.57 -6.92 -7.25
N GLN A 213 -2.41 -7.40 -8.48
CA GLN A 213 -1.30 -6.98 -9.29
C GLN A 213 -1.56 -5.50 -9.63
N LEU A 214 -0.64 -4.59 -9.26
CA LEU A 214 -0.73 -3.15 -9.59
C LEU A 214 -1.09 -2.89 -11.07
N LEU A 215 -0.76 -3.84 -11.94
CA LEU A 215 -0.92 -3.80 -13.39
C LEU A 215 -1.98 -4.77 -13.92
N GLY A 216 -2.78 -5.39 -13.05
CA GLY A 216 -3.85 -6.31 -13.42
C GLY A 216 -4.86 -5.64 -14.35
N LYS A 217 -5.46 -6.42 -15.26
CA LYS A 217 -6.50 -5.93 -16.16
C LYS A 217 -7.74 -5.56 -15.34
N GLY A 218 -8.24 -4.35 -15.51
CA GLY A 218 -9.38 -3.83 -14.74
C GLY A 218 -9.01 -3.21 -13.39
N ALA A 219 -7.77 -3.42 -12.92
CA ALA A 219 -7.28 -2.78 -11.71
C ALA A 219 -7.08 -1.27 -11.94
N LYS A 220 -7.56 -0.47 -10.99
CA LYS A 220 -7.43 0.98 -10.96
C LYS A 220 -6.38 1.39 -9.94
N VAL A 221 -5.34 2.10 -10.36
CA VAL A 221 -4.35 2.68 -9.45
C VAL A 221 -4.76 4.10 -9.14
N ILE A 222 -4.86 4.42 -7.85
CA ILE A 222 -5.33 5.71 -7.36
C ILE A 222 -4.22 6.36 -6.55
N CYS A 223 -4.02 7.65 -6.77
CA CYS A 223 -3.10 8.46 -5.99
C CYS A 223 -3.70 9.86 -5.73
N PRO A 224 -4.13 10.18 -4.50
CA PRO A 224 -4.49 11.54 -4.12
C PRO A 224 -3.25 12.44 -4.22
N ILE A 225 -3.30 13.45 -5.09
CA ILE A 225 -2.19 14.38 -5.33
C ILE A 225 -2.31 15.61 -4.42
N SER A 226 -3.52 16.14 -4.33
CA SER A 226 -3.90 17.26 -3.46
C SER A 226 -5.30 17.03 -2.91
N SER A 227 -5.71 17.89 -1.99
CA SER A 227 -7.09 17.91 -1.50
C SER A 227 -8.14 18.19 -2.58
N ARG A 228 -7.72 18.58 -3.80
CA ARG A 228 -8.58 18.91 -4.94
C ARG A 228 -8.35 18.05 -6.17
N ARG A 229 -7.36 17.15 -6.15
CA ARG A 229 -6.92 16.38 -7.33
C ARG A 229 -6.58 14.95 -6.96
N MET A 230 -7.12 14.02 -7.71
CA MET A 230 -6.85 12.60 -7.58
C MET A 230 -6.47 11.99 -8.92
N LEU A 231 -5.26 11.45 -8.99
CA LEU A 231 -4.77 10.78 -10.18
C LEU A 231 -5.30 9.36 -10.23
N CYS A 232 -5.88 8.98 -11.36
CA CYS A 232 -6.45 7.67 -11.63
C CYS A 232 -5.78 7.05 -12.85
N LEU A 233 -5.34 5.80 -12.71
CA LEU A 233 -4.80 5.00 -13.80
C LEU A 233 -5.63 3.73 -13.93
N ASP A 234 -6.24 3.49 -15.09
CA ASP A 234 -7.16 2.38 -15.32
C ASP A 234 -7.06 1.80 -16.75
N ASP A 235 -7.95 0.85 -17.07
CA ASP A 235 -8.08 0.25 -18.40
C ASP A 235 -9.47 0.54 -19.03
N LEU A 236 -10.13 1.63 -18.62
CA LEU A 236 -11.45 1.97 -19.15
C LEU A 236 -11.39 2.41 -20.61
N ASP A 237 -12.43 2.09 -21.37
CA ASP A 237 -12.60 2.52 -22.77
C ASP A 237 -13.16 3.94 -22.84
N GLU A 238 -12.44 4.87 -22.24
CA GLU A 238 -12.73 6.30 -22.21
C GLU A 238 -11.52 7.10 -22.71
N PRO A 239 -11.70 8.37 -23.12
CA PRO A 239 -10.57 9.22 -23.45
C PRO A 239 -9.56 9.31 -22.30
N GLY A 240 -8.29 9.07 -22.60
CA GLY A 240 -7.19 9.30 -21.66
C GLY A 240 -6.75 10.76 -21.64
N ASP A 241 -5.88 11.08 -20.68
CA ASP A 241 -5.29 12.40 -20.48
C ASP A 241 -6.32 13.50 -20.21
N GLN A 242 -7.45 13.13 -19.62
CA GLN A 242 -8.57 14.03 -19.33
C GLN A 242 -8.68 14.36 -17.85
N TYR A 243 -9.31 15.50 -17.59
CA TYR A 243 -9.75 15.93 -16.28
C TYR A 243 -11.26 15.76 -16.16
N TYR A 244 -11.70 15.08 -15.10
CA TYR A 244 -13.10 14.81 -14.83
C TYR A 244 -13.54 15.53 -13.56
N PRO A 245 -14.48 16.49 -13.65
CA PRO A 245 -15.03 17.13 -12.47
C PRO A 245 -15.86 16.12 -11.68
N LEU A 246 -15.75 16.16 -10.35
CA LEU A 246 -16.63 15.47 -9.43
C LEU A 246 -17.53 16.51 -8.74
N ASP A 247 -18.73 16.69 -9.28
CA ASP A 247 -19.70 17.64 -8.72
C ASP A 247 -20.48 17.03 -7.54
N ASP A 248 -20.38 15.72 -7.35
CA ASP A 248 -21.09 14.97 -6.31
C ASP A 248 -20.18 14.73 -5.10
N THR A 249 -20.51 15.34 -3.97
CA THR A 249 -19.80 15.13 -2.70
C THR A 249 -19.86 13.67 -2.25
N LYS A 250 -20.87 12.89 -2.66
CA LYS A 250 -20.96 11.45 -2.38
C LYS A 250 -19.89 10.66 -3.11
N ALA A 251 -19.56 11.04 -4.35
CA ALA A 251 -18.47 10.42 -5.09
C ALA A 251 -17.11 10.63 -4.38
N VAL A 252 -16.93 11.77 -3.70
CA VAL A 252 -15.73 12.01 -2.88
C VAL A 252 -15.70 11.10 -1.64
N GLY A 253 -16.85 10.83 -1.03
CA GLY A 253 -16.99 9.87 0.07
C GLY A 253 -16.45 8.48 -0.27
N LEU A 254 -16.73 7.98 -1.48
CA LEU A 254 -16.19 6.71 -2.00
C LEU A 254 -14.66 6.68 -2.04
N TYR A 255 -14.01 7.71 -2.60
CA TYR A 255 -12.55 7.75 -2.69
C TYR A 255 -11.89 7.95 -1.33
N THR A 256 -12.56 8.66 -0.42
CA THR A 256 -12.14 8.81 0.97
C THR A 256 -12.19 7.45 1.68
N TYR A 257 -13.28 6.70 1.51
CA TYR A 257 -13.41 5.33 2.00
C TYR A 257 -12.31 4.41 1.45
N PHE A 258 -12.04 4.46 0.14
CA PHE A 258 -10.97 3.65 -0.44
C PHE A 258 -9.59 4.01 0.10
N THR A 259 -9.33 5.30 0.32
CA THR A 259 -8.08 5.74 0.97
C THR A 259 -7.96 5.18 2.38
N TRP A 260 -9.06 5.12 3.13
CA TRP A 260 -9.10 4.55 4.48
C TRP A 260 -8.85 3.05 4.50
N VAL A 261 -9.55 2.27 3.69
CA VAL A 261 -9.41 0.80 3.73
C VAL A 261 -8.03 0.33 3.26
N ASN A 262 -7.35 1.15 2.44
CA ASN A 262 -6.02 0.86 1.92
C ASN A 262 -4.85 1.46 2.73
N THR A 263 -5.09 2.34 3.72
CA THR A 263 -3.99 2.89 4.56
C THR A 263 -3.62 1.94 5.69
N THR A 264 -2.34 1.74 5.96
CA THR A 264 -1.86 0.98 7.13
C THR A 264 -1.54 1.87 8.32
N GLY A 265 -1.31 3.16 8.09
CA GLY A 265 -0.92 4.13 9.12
C GLY A 265 -1.98 5.18 9.37
N PHE A 266 -1.78 6.35 8.76
CA PHE A 266 -2.62 7.53 8.99
C PHE A 266 -3.45 7.85 7.77
N MET A 267 -4.69 8.29 8.01
CA MET A 267 -5.42 9.15 7.08
C MET A 267 -4.98 10.60 7.34
N ILE A 268 -4.83 11.37 6.27
CA ILE A 268 -4.39 12.77 6.29
C ILE A 268 -5.44 13.60 5.57
N SER A 269 -5.98 14.62 6.24
CA SER A 269 -7.05 15.46 5.70
C SER A 269 -6.78 16.96 5.88
N PRO A 270 -7.19 17.80 4.92
CA PRO A 270 -7.29 19.25 5.13
C PRO A 270 -8.45 19.64 6.07
N ARG A 271 -9.40 18.73 6.30
CA ARG A 271 -10.64 18.96 7.06
C ARG A 271 -10.66 18.17 8.38
N PRO A 272 -11.40 18.64 9.41
CA PRO A 272 -11.59 17.89 10.67
C PRO A 272 -12.08 16.45 10.44
N MET A 273 -11.54 15.48 11.18
CA MET A 273 -11.87 14.06 10.94
C MET A 273 -13.34 13.72 11.20
N PRO A 274 -14.05 14.31 12.19
CA PRO A 274 -15.47 14.01 12.38
C PRO A 274 -16.31 14.26 11.13
N ILE A 275 -16.00 15.32 10.37
CA ILE A 275 -16.72 15.64 9.12
C ILE A 275 -16.41 14.60 8.04
N VAL A 276 -15.12 14.27 7.86
CA VAL A 276 -14.68 13.27 6.87
C VAL A 276 -15.27 11.89 7.17
N LEU A 277 -15.26 11.48 8.43
CA LEU A 277 -15.81 10.19 8.85
C LEU A 277 -17.33 10.14 8.70
N GLN A 278 -18.02 11.26 8.98
CA GLN A 278 -19.45 11.34 8.76
C GLN A 278 -19.80 11.18 7.27
N GLU A 279 -19.09 11.87 6.36
CA GLU A 279 -19.28 11.72 4.91
C GLU A 279 -19.06 10.27 4.42
N MET A 280 -18.06 9.58 5.00
CA MET A 280 -17.82 8.17 4.71
C MET A 280 -18.97 7.27 5.19
N LEU A 281 -19.51 7.51 6.39
CA LEU A 281 -20.63 6.74 6.93
C LEU A 281 -21.91 6.98 6.13
N GLU A 282 -22.21 8.23 5.79
CA GLU A 282 -23.36 8.58 4.94
C GLU A 282 -23.27 7.90 3.56
N PHE A 283 -22.08 7.85 2.97
CA PHE A 283 -21.84 7.09 1.74
C PHE A 283 -22.11 5.58 1.91
N MET A 284 -21.62 4.98 3.00
CA MET A 284 -21.82 3.55 3.26
C MET A 284 -23.29 3.19 3.52
N ASP A 285 -24.02 4.04 4.24
CA ASP A 285 -25.44 3.85 4.52
C ASP A 285 -26.27 3.94 3.23
N ASP A 286 -25.96 4.90 2.35
CA ASP A 286 -26.59 5.04 1.03
C ASP A 286 -26.35 3.82 0.14
N GLU A 287 -25.10 3.32 0.06
CA GLU A 287 -24.76 2.13 -0.72
C GLU A 287 -25.46 0.88 -0.17
N LYS A 288 -25.56 0.76 1.15
CA LYS A 288 -26.32 -0.30 1.79
C LYS A 288 -27.81 -0.24 1.42
N CYS A 289 -28.42 0.94 1.46
CA CYS A 289 -29.82 1.12 1.08
C CYS A 289 -30.05 0.75 -0.40
N ARG A 290 -29.14 1.14 -1.30
CA ARG A 290 -29.20 0.75 -2.73
C ARG A 290 -29.11 -0.76 -2.92
N TYR A 291 -28.15 -1.40 -2.26
CA TYR A 291 -27.99 -2.85 -2.34
C TYR A 291 -29.24 -3.61 -1.86
N GLU A 292 -29.84 -3.18 -0.74
CA GLU A 292 -31.07 -3.76 -0.20
C GLU A 292 -32.28 -3.57 -1.12
N GLN A 293 -32.38 -2.40 -1.79
CA GLN A 293 -33.42 -2.14 -2.79
C GLN A 293 -33.28 -3.02 -4.04
N ASP A 294 -32.05 -3.23 -4.50
CA ASP A 294 -31.76 -4.05 -5.68
C ASP A 294 -31.83 -5.56 -5.38
N ASN A 295 -31.74 -5.96 -4.10
CA ASN A 295 -31.74 -7.36 -3.65
C ASN A 295 -32.75 -7.61 -2.51
N PRO A 296 -34.06 -7.40 -2.75
CA PRO A 296 -35.08 -7.58 -1.71
C PRO A 296 -35.14 -9.05 -1.27
N GLY A 297 -34.80 -9.32 -0.01
CA GLY A 297 -34.81 -10.66 0.59
C GLY A 297 -33.44 -11.18 1.07
N ASN A 298 -32.37 -10.39 0.95
CA ASN A 298 -31.02 -10.75 1.40
C ASN A 298 -30.61 -10.02 2.69
N GLU A 299 -31.54 -9.86 3.64
CA GLU A 299 -31.36 -9.07 4.90
C GLU A 299 -30.22 -9.61 5.81
N GLU A 300 -29.74 -10.83 5.59
CA GLU A 300 -28.67 -11.48 6.36
C GLU A 300 -27.36 -11.67 5.58
N ALA A 301 -27.19 -11.08 4.39
CA ALA A 301 -25.89 -11.13 3.73
C ALA A 301 -24.86 -10.35 4.55
N GLU A 302 -23.99 -11.06 5.26
CA GLU A 302 -22.73 -10.51 5.75
C GLU A 302 -22.05 -9.82 4.58
N TYR A 303 -21.95 -8.49 4.66
CA TYR A 303 -21.07 -7.73 3.77
C TYR A 303 -19.74 -8.47 3.75
N PRO A 304 -19.20 -8.87 2.57
CA PRO A 304 -17.93 -9.56 2.51
C PRO A 304 -16.94 -8.65 3.21
N SER A 305 -16.49 -9.09 4.40
CA SER A 305 -15.57 -8.28 5.20
C SER A 305 -14.38 -8.01 4.29
N SER A 306 -14.09 -6.74 4.03
CA SER A 306 -13.00 -6.29 3.15
C SER A 306 -11.61 -6.66 3.68
N ARG A 307 -11.52 -7.58 4.65
CA ARG A 307 -10.34 -8.37 4.94
C ARG A 307 -10.11 -9.40 3.83
N GLY A 308 -9.78 -8.89 2.65
CA GLY A 308 -8.89 -9.60 1.75
C GLY A 308 -7.50 -9.59 2.38
N ASN A 309 -7.29 -10.39 3.43
CA ASN A 309 -5.95 -10.88 3.70
C ASN A 309 -5.58 -11.63 2.43
N GLY A 310 -4.70 -11.02 1.64
CA GLY A 310 -4.33 -11.48 0.32
C GLY A 310 -3.68 -12.85 0.39
N HIS A 311 -4.49 -13.90 0.41
CA HIS A 311 -3.99 -15.25 0.24
C HIS A 311 -3.52 -15.39 -1.20
N PHE A 312 -2.21 -15.34 -1.40
CA PHE A 312 -1.63 -15.96 -2.57
C PHE A 312 -2.02 -17.44 -2.52
N GLY A 313 -2.78 -17.92 -3.51
CA GLY A 313 -3.09 -19.33 -3.63
C GLY A 313 -1.82 -20.13 -3.95
N ILE A 314 -1.01 -20.43 -2.94
CA ILE A 314 0.20 -21.24 -3.08
C ILE A 314 -0.23 -22.71 -3.04
N ARG A 315 0.10 -23.48 -4.07
CA ARG A 315 -0.07 -24.94 -4.07
C ARG A 315 1.27 -25.63 -4.25
N LEU A 316 1.53 -26.65 -3.43
CA LEU A 316 2.69 -27.51 -3.55
C LEU A 316 2.35 -28.74 -4.39
N LYS A 317 3.21 -29.08 -5.34
CA LYS A 317 3.19 -30.41 -5.97
C LYS A 317 4.27 -31.28 -5.33
N CYS A 318 3.85 -32.35 -4.68
CA CYS A 318 4.74 -33.30 -4.01
C CYS A 318 4.93 -34.56 -4.86
N SER A 319 6.14 -35.15 -4.80
CA SER A 319 6.43 -36.38 -5.54
C SER A 319 5.65 -37.57 -4.96
N ALA A 320 4.99 -38.35 -5.82
CA ALA A 320 4.18 -39.51 -5.40
C ALA A 320 5.00 -40.70 -4.86
N THR A 321 6.33 -40.66 -4.99
CA THR A 321 7.25 -41.73 -4.59
C THR A 321 7.60 -41.77 -3.09
N ALA A 322 7.14 -40.80 -2.30
CA ALA A 322 7.25 -40.81 -0.85
C ALA A 322 5.84 -40.80 -0.22
N TYR A 323 5.27 -42.00 -0.04
CA TYR A 323 4.03 -42.28 0.70
C TYR A 323 2.75 -41.56 0.24
N GLY A 324 1.88 -42.29 -0.49
CA GLY A 324 0.43 -42.05 -0.58
C GLY A 324 -0.01 -40.75 -1.25
N LYS A 325 -0.76 -40.84 -2.36
CA LYS A 325 -1.40 -39.68 -3.02
C LYS A 325 -2.33 -38.94 -2.05
N SER A 326 -1.86 -37.86 -1.44
CA SER A 326 -2.69 -36.87 -0.75
C SER A 326 -2.49 -35.51 -1.42
N HIS A 327 -3.55 -34.99 -2.02
CA HIS A 327 -3.63 -33.57 -2.35
C HIS A 327 -3.86 -32.83 -1.03
N VAL A 328 -2.89 -32.06 -0.57
CA VAL A 328 -3.06 -31.19 0.60
C VAL A 328 -3.70 -29.89 0.09
N THR A 329 -5.02 -29.80 0.22
CA THR A 329 -5.77 -28.54 0.12
C THR A 329 -5.95 -28.02 1.53
N SER A 330 -5.32 -26.89 1.88
CA SER A 330 -5.52 -26.25 3.18
C SER A 330 -6.94 -25.67 3.25
N GLY A 331 -7.71 -26.09 4.25
CA GLY A 331 -8.90 -25.35 4.71
C GLY A 331 -8.50 -24.05 5.43
N PRO A 332 -9.46 -23.20 5.82
CA PRO A 332 -9.17 -21.91 6.46
C PRO A 332 -8.44 -22.12 7.79
N LEU A 333 -7.19 -21.62 7.86
CA LEU A 333 -6.38 -21.62 9.08
C LEU A 333 -6.71 -20.37 9.89
N VAL A 334 -7.15 -20.59 11.12
CA VAL A 334 -7.36 -19.54 12.13
C VAL A 334 -5.98 -19.08 12.61
N LEU A 335 -5.62 -17.82 12.31
CA LEU A 335 -4.34 -17.24 12.73
C LEU A 335 -4.26 -17.19 14.27
N PRO A 336 -3.12 -17.59 14.87
CA PRO A 336 -2.88 -17.37 16.28
C PRO A 336 -2.82 -15.87 16.56
N ALA A 337 -3.38 -15.44 17.71
CA ALA A 337 -3.41 -14.04 18.10
C ALA A 337 -1.98 -13.48 18.18
N GLN A 338 -1.72 -12.41 17.43
CA GLN A 338 -0.40 -11.76 17.43
C GLN A 338 -0.04 -11.29 18.83
N GLU A 339 1.10 -11.76 19.34
CA GLU A 339 1.66 -11.30 20.60
C GLU A 339 2.16 -9.86 20.41
N LYS A 340 1.48 -8.89 21.03
CA LYS A 340 1.84 -7.46 20.93
C LYS A 340 3.30 -7.25 21.31
N GLN A 341 4.11 -6.87 20.33
CA GLN A 341 5.53 -6.57 20.52
C GLN A 341 5.68 -5.47 21.58
N LYS A 342 6.41 -5.74 22.66
CA LYS A 342 6.61 -4.76 23.75
C LYS A 342 7.53 -3.64 23.27
N ILE A 343 6.94 -2.50 22.90
CA ILE A 343 7.68 -1.31 22.50
C ILE A 343 8.35 -0.68 23.73
N GLY A 344 9.67 -0.47 23.63
CA GLY A 344 10.44 0.17 24.70
C GLY A 344 10.03 1.62 24.92
N ARG A 345 9.86 2.03 26.19
CA ARG A 345 9.43 3.40 26.58
C ARG A 345 10.19 4.55 25.91
N ASN A 346 11.46 4.35 25.56
CA ASN A 346 12.31 5.38 24.95
C ASN A 346 12.48 5.24 23.43
N ALA A 347 11.94 4.19 22.81
CA ALA A 347 11.95 4.04 21.34
C ALA A 347 11.15 5.17 20.68
N SER A 348 11.44 5.43 19.40
CA SER A 348 10.61 6.31 18.57
C SER A 348 9.16 5.82 18.63
N CYS A 349 8.21 6.75 18.81
CA CYS A 349 6.80 6.39 18.84
C CYS A 349 6.41 5.76 17.49
N PRO A 350 5.75 4.58 17.48
CA PRO A 350 5.26 3.97 16.24
C PRO A 350 4.24 4.89 15.53
N CYS A 351 3.66 5.83 16.26
CA CYS A 351 2.73 6.84 15.78
C CYS A 351 3.36 7.98 14.94
N GLY A 352 4.64 7.88 14.56
CA GLY A 352 5.29 8.84 13.66
C GLY A 352 5.40 10.28 14.19
N SER A 353 5.12 10.53 15.47
CA SER A 353 5.14 11.89 16.05
C SER A 353 6.53 12.53 16.12
N GLY A 354 7.59 11.75 15.88
CA GLY A 354 8.98 12.15 16.14
C GLY A 354 9.34 12.17 17.63
N GLU A 355 8.39 11.87 18.53
CA GLU A 355 8.64 11.79 19.97
C GLU A 355 8.93 10.36 20.45
N LYS A 356 9.50 10.22 21.66
CA LYS A 356 9.67 8.92 22.32
C LYS A 356 8.31 8.34 22.70
N TYR A 357 8.14 7.01 22.63
CA TYR A 357 6.89 6.31 22.95
C TYR A 357 6.26 6.80 24.26
N LYS A 358 7.02 6.88 25.36
CA LYS A 358 6.55 7.36 26.68
C LYS A 358 6.02 8.81 26.71
N ARG A 359 6.33 9.62 25.70
CA ARG A 359 5.91 11.03 25.61
C ARG A 359 4.72 11.23 24.67
N CYS A 360 4.37 10.20 23.89
CA CYS A 360 3.25 10.20 22.96
C CYS A 360 2.26 9.08 23.32
N CYS A 361 2.22 7.96 22.58
CA CYS A 361 1.23 6.89 22.79
C CYS A 361 1.43 6.05 24.07
N GLY A 362 2.56 6.19 24.77
CA GLY A 362 2.83 5.53 26.04
C GLY A 362 2.54 6.38 27.28
N ARG A 363 1.66 7.39 27.15
CA ARG A 363 1.15 8.19 28.27
C ARG A 363 -0.04 7.54 28.94
#